data_AF-A0A8B7QQ24-F1
#
_entry.id   AF-A0A8B7QQ24-F1
#
_cell.length_a   1.000
_cell.length_b   1.000
_cell.length_c   1.000
_cell.angle_alpha   90.00
_cell.angle_beta   90.00
_cell.angle_gamma   90.00
#
_symmetry.space_group_name_H-M   'P 1'
#
loop_
_entity.id
_entity.type
_entity.pdbx_description
1 polymer ?
#
loop_
_entity_poly.entity_id
_entity_poly.type
_entity_poly.pdbx_seq_one_letter_code
_entity_poly.pdbx_strand_id
1 'polypeptide(L)'
;MSAAGLVEPLGPPSSFAKRVLVTGGAGFIASHVIVSLVEDYPNYMIINLDKLDYCASLKNLETISSKQNYKFIQGDICDSHFVKLLFETEKIDIVLHFAAQTHVGKHCFMLQLR
;
A
#
# COMPACT_ATOMS: atom_id res chain seq x y z
N MET A 1 16.88 40.05 4.13
CA MET A 1 15.50 40.46 4.49
C MET A 1 14.55 39.60 3.66
N SER A 2 14.49 38.31 3.96
CA SER A 2 13.43 37.65 4.77
C SER A 2 12.03 37.88 4.21
N ALA A 3 11.66 37.07 3.23
CA ALA A 3 10.27 36.70 2.98
C ALA A 3 10.12 35.27 3.49
N ALA A 4 9.65 35.15 4.73
CA ALA A 4 9.23 33.90 5.32
C ALA A 4 7.99 33.40 4.55
N GLY A 5 8.22 32.58 3.52
CA GLY A 5 7.18 31.70 3.01
C GLY A 5 6.94 30.63 4.07
N LEU A 6 5.86 30.77 4.84
CA LEU A 6 5.36 29.73 5.71
C LEU A 6 5.04 28.52 4.83
N VAL A 7 5.93 27.53 4.84
CA VAL A 7 5.61 26.19 4.35
C VAL A 7 4.57 25.66 5.33
N GLU A 8 3.31 25.65 4.90
CA GLU A 8 2.23 25.04 5.64
C GLU A 8 2.65 23.62 6.07
N PRO A 9 2.36 23.20 7.31
CA PRO A 9 2.61 21.82 7.69
C PRO A 9 1.77 20.95 6.76
N LEU A 10 2.42 20.17 5.90
CA LEU A 10 1.81 19.12 5.09
C LEU A 10 1.27 18.01 6.02
N GLY A 11 0.22 18.34 6.77
CA GLY A 11 -0.73 17.38 7.31
C GLY A 11 -1.52 16.77 6.16
N PRO A 12 -1.86 15.48 6.23
CA PRO A 12 -2.23 14.70 5.07
C PRO A 12 -3.45 15.32 4.38
N PRO A 13 -3.45 15.51 3.05
CA PRO A 13 -4.64 15.93 2.37
C PRO A 13 -5.69 14.84 2.59
N SER A 14 -6.80 15.19 3.21
CA SER A 14 -8.04 14.41 3.18
C SER A 14 -8.68 14.49 1.78
N SER A 15 -7.89 14.32 0.70
CA SER A 15 -8.31 14.57 -0.68
C SER A 15 -8.81 13.33 -1.42
N PHE A 16 -8.56 12.12 -0.91
CA PHE A 16 -8.97 10.89 -1.56
C PHE A 16 -10.32 10.41 -1.01
N ALA A 17 -11.22 10.03 -1.92
CA ALA A 17 -12.59 9.62 -1.60
C ALA A 17 -12.64 8.33 -0.76
N LYS A 18 -11.66 7.44 -0.98
CA LYS A 18 -11.52 6.15 -0.29
C LYS A 18 -10.05 5.79 -0.13
N ARG A 19 -9.74 5.10 0.97
CA ARG A 19 -8.40 4.57 1.25
C ARG A 19 -8.41 3.05 1.29
N VAL A 20 -7.61 2.42 0.44
CA VAL A 20 -7.55 0.98 0.26
C VAL A 20 -6.21 0.47 0.77
N LEU A 21 -6.23 -0.36 1.82
CA LEU A 21 -5.07 -1.10 2.28
C LEU A 21 -4.93 -2.39 1.48
N VAL A 22 -3.82 -2.57 0.79
CA VAL A 22 -3.46 -3.79 0.08
C VAL A 22 -2.29 -4.44 0.78
N THR A 23 -2.46 -5.65 1.30
CA THR A 23 -1.36 -6.36 1.96
C THR A 23 -0.77 -7.41 1.04
N GLY A 24 0.56 -7.59 1.03
CA GLY A 24 1.23 -8.51 0.10
C GLY A 24 1.33 -7.94 -1.32
N GLY A 25 1.30 -6.62 -1.47
CA GLY A 25 1.23 -5.94 -2.75
C GLY A 25 2.47 -6.05 -3.63
N ALA A 26 3.62 -6.48 -3.07
CA ALA A 26 4.82 -6.73 -3.86
C ALA A 26 4.84 -8.14 -4.49
N GLY A 27 3.80 -8.94 -4.27
CA GLY A 27 3.60 -10.23 -4.95
C GLY A 27 3.14 -10.08 -6.40
N PHE A 28 3.18 -11.18 -7.17
CA PHE A 28 2.91 -11.19 -8.61
C PHE A 28 1.50 -10.69 -8.99
N ILE A 29 0.46 -11.23 -8.36
CA ILE A 29 -0.94 -10.87 -8.65
C ILE A 29 -1.24 -9.48 -8.08
N ALA A 30 -0.88 -9.27 -6.83
CA ALA A 30 -1.20 -8.04 -6.11
C ALA A 30 -0.53 -6.81 -6.74
N SER A 31 0.69 -6.92 -7.27
CA SER A 31 1.36 -5.79 -7.93
C SER A 31 0.59 -5.30 -9.15
N HIS A 32 0.03 -6.20 -9.95
CA HIS A 32 -0.78 -5.82 -11.11
C HIS A 32 -2.11 -5.20 -10.69
N VAL A 33 -2.76 -5.76 -9.66
CA VAL A 33 -4.00 -5.20 -9.12
C VAL A 33 -3.77 -3.78 -8.59
N ILE A 34 -2.69 -3.54 -7.85
CA ILE A 34 -2.34 -2.20 -7.36
C ILE A 34 -2.11 -1.24 -8.52
N VAL A 35 -1.36 -1.65 -9.55
CA VAL A 35 -1.12 -0.79 -10.72
C VAL A 35 -2.44 -0.40 -11.38
N SER A 36 -3.32 -1.36 -11.67
CA SER A 36 -4.65 -1.07 -12.24
C SER A 36 -5.49 -0.18 -11.32
N LEU A 37 -5.50 -0.42 -10.01
CA LEU A 37 -6.25 0.42 -9.06
C LEU A 37 -5.75 1.86 -9.02
N VAL A 38 -4.42 2.06 -9.05
CA VAL A 38 -3.81 3.38 -9.05
C VAL A 38 -4.10 4.15 -10.35
N GLU A 39 -4.16 3.45 -11.48
CA GLU A 39 -4.43 4.05 -12.79
C GLU A 39 -5.93 4.32 -13.01
N ASP A 40 -6.80 3.34 -12.70
CA ASP A 40 -8.24 3.42 -12.92
C ASP A 40 -8.96 4.32 -11.89
N TYR A 41 -8.42 4.42 -10.67
CA TYR A 41 -9.03 5.17 -9.57
C TYR A 41 -8.07 6.23 -8.98
N PRO A 42 -7.86 7.36 -9.68
CA PRO A 42 -6.99 8.44 -9.21
C PRO A 42 -7.48 9.11 -7.93
N ASN A 43 -8.77 8.97 -7.60
CA ASN A 43 -9.40 9.52 -6.41
C ASN A 43 -9.25 8.60 -5.17
N TYR A 44 -8.62 7.44 -5.31
CA TYR A 44 -8.49 6.45 -4.26
C TYR A 44 -7.03 6.40 -3.80
N MET A 45 -6.81 6.40 -2.49
CA MET A 45 -5.47 6.23 -1.93
C MET A 45 -5.17 4.74 -1.79
N ILE A 46 -4.19 4.24 -2.52
CA ILE A 46 -3.76 2.85 -2.44
C ILE A 46 -2.55 2.74 -1.52
N ILE A 47 -2.74 2.05 -0.40
CA ILE A 47 -1.71 1.84 0.63
C ILE A 47 -1.26 0.39 0.55
N ASN A 48 -0.05 0.16 0.07
CA ASN A 48 0.53 -1.17 -0.01
C ASN A 48 1.34 -1.47 1.25
N LEU A 49 0.93 -2.50 2.00
CA LEU A 49 1.66 -3.07 3.13
C LEU A 49 2.34 -4.37 2.73
N ASP A 50 3.67 -4.39 2.73
CA ASP A 50 4.42 -5.61 2.41
C ASP A 50 5.66 -5.74 3.30
N LYS A 51 6.02 -6.98 3.66
CA LYS A 51 7.21 -7.26 4.45
C LYS A 51 8.50 -7.20 3.62
N LEU A 52 8.38 -7.18 2.29
CA LEU A 52 9.48 -7.36 1.33
C LEU A 52 10.21 -8.69 1.55
N ASP A 53 9.44 -9.78 1.53
CA ASP A 53 10.02 -11.13 1.60
C ASP A 53 10.60 -11.58 0.25
N TYR A 54 11.36 -12.68 0.23
CA TYR A 54 12.19 -13.16 -0.90
C TYR A 54 11.52 -13.17 -2.30
N CYS A 55 10.19 -13.29 -2.38
CA CYS A 55 9.43 -13.34 -3.63
C CYS A 55 8.86 -11.97 -4.09
N ALA A 56 9.11 -10.90 -3.34
CA ALA A 56 8.62 -9.56 -3.63
C ALA A 56 9.42 -8.90 -4.77
N SER A 57 8.73 -8.34 -5.76
CA SER A 57 9.37 -7.60 -6.86
C SER A 57 8.88 -6.16 -6.89
N LEU A 58 9.67 -5.25 -6.30
CA LEU A 58 9.41 -3.80 -6.36
C LEU A 58 9.43 -3.25 -7.79
N LYS A 59 10.07 -3.96 -8.72
CA LYS A 59 10.18 -3.58 -10.13
C LYS A 59 8.82 -3.38 -10.81
N ASN A 60 7.80 -4.14 -10.39
CA ASN A 60 6.44 -3.99 -10.93
C ASN A 60 5.74 -2.73 -10.38
N LEU A 61 6.18 -2.23 -9.23
CA LEU A 61 5.59 -1.09 -8.53
C LEU A 61 6.36 0.22 -8.80
N GLU A 62 7.54 0.17 -9.43
CA GLU A 62 8.34 1.36 -9.77
C GLU A 62 7.55 2.36 -10.61
N THR A 63 6.75 1.89 -11.56
CA THR A 63 5.93 2.73 -12.45
C THR A 63 4.91 3.57 -11.68
N ILE A 64 4.38 3.05 -10.57
CA ILE A 64 3.39 3.72 -9.74
C ILE A 64 3.97 4.35 -8.47
N SER A 65 5.25 4.07 -8.16
CA SER A 65 5.89 4.60 -6.95
C SER A 65 6.00 6.12 -6.91
N SER A 66 5.90 6.79 -8.06
CA SER A 66 5.90 8.25 -8.20
C SER A 66 4.50 8.88 -8.15
N LYS A 67 3.44 8.06 -8.08
CA LYS A 67 2.06 8.53 -8.09
C LYS A 67 1.65 9.02 -6.70
N GLN A 68 0.93 10.14 -6.65
CA GLN A 68 0.49 10.74 -5.39
C GLN A 68 -0.61 9.94 -4.67
N ASN A 69 -1.34 9.10 -5.40
CA ASN A 69 -2.39 8.23 -4.89
C ASN A 69 -1.90 6.82 -4.51
N TYR A 70 -0.58 6.63 -4.43
CA TYR A 70 0.04 5.37 -4.01
C TYR A 70 1.01 5.62 -2.84
N LYS A 71 0.95 4.75 -1.84
CA LYS A 71 1.87 4.75 -0.69
C LYS A 71 2.32 3.34 -0.39
N PHE A 72 3.63 3.17 -0.31
CA PHE A 72 4.24 1.92 0.14
C PHE A 72 4.62 2.02 1.62
N ILE A 73 4.28 0.98 2.38
CA ILE A 73 4.59 0.83 3.79
C ILE A 73 5.22 -0.54 3.98
N GLN A 74 6.45 -0.55 4.47
CA GLN A 74 7.10 -1.81 4.82
C GLN A 74 6.68 -2.22 6.23
N GLY A 75 6.13 -3.43 6.37
CA GLY A 75 5.70 -3.94 7.66
C GLY A 75 5.11 -5.34 7.58
N ASP A 76 4.98 -5.99 8.74
CA ASP A 76 4.37 -7.31 8.87
C ASP A 76 2.91 -7.16 9.32
N ILE A 77 1.97 -7.80 8.62
CA ILE A 77 0.56 -7.80 9.01
C ILE A 77 0.32 -8.60 10.30
N CYS A 78 1.24 -9.50 10.68
CA CYS A 78 1.15 -10.25 11.93
C CYS A 78 1.36 -9.36 13.17
N ASP A 79 1.94 -8.16 13.02
CA ASP A 79 2.11 -7.22 14.13
C ASP A 79 0.80 -6.45 14.38
N SER A 80 0.04 -6.93 15.36
CA SER A 80 -1.24 -6.34 15.73
C SER A 80 -1.13 -4.89 16.23
N HIS A 81 0.00 -4.51 16.85
CA HIS A 81 0.20 -3.13 17.29
C HIS A 81 0.44 -2.21 16.10
N PHE A 82 1.29 -2.64 15.18
CA PHE A 82 1.57 -1.92 13.95
C PHE A 82 0.32 -1.74 13.09
N VAL A 83 -0.43 -2.83 12.86
CA VAL A 83 -1.67 -2.79 12.08
C VAL A 83 -2.68 -1.84 12.75
N LYS A 84 -2.86 -1.91 14.07
CA LYS A 84 -3.78 -1.01 14.77
C LYS A 84 -3.39 0.45 14.59
N LEU A 85 -2.10 0.78 14.74
CA LEU A 85 -1.59 2.13 14.51
C LEU A 85 -1.80 2.57 13.05
N LEU A 86 -1.62 1.66 12.09
CA LEU A 86 -1.84 1.93 10.68
C LEU A 86 -3.31 2.28 10.38
N PHE A 87 -4.26 1.53 10.94
CA PHE A 87 -5.69 1.83 10.79
C PHE A 87 -6.08 3.17 11.43
N GLU A 88 -5.51 3.49 12.60
CA GLU A 88 -5.75 4.76 13.28
C GLU A 88 -5.17 5.96 12.53
N THR A 89 -3.96 5.81 11.98
CA THR A 89 -3.23 6.89 11.28
C THR A 89 -3.74 7.11 9.86
N GLU A 90 -3.94 6.04 9.10
CA GLU A 90 -4.26 6.13 7.68
C GLU A 90 -5.75 6.12 7.37
N LYS A 91 -6.65 5.88 8.34
CA LYS A 91 -8.12 5.91 8.13
C LYS A 91 -8.55 5.02 6.94
N ILE A 92 -8.15 3.76 6.98
CA ILE A 92 -8.43 2.79 5.90
C ILE A 92 -9.93 2.50 5.83
N ASP A 93 -10.51 2.59 4.63
CA ASP A 93 -11.90 2.24 4.34
C ASP A 93 -12.07 0.79 3.89
N ILE A 94 -11.13 0.30 3.07
CA ILE A 94 -11.23 -0.98 2.36
C ILE A 94 -9.92 -1.74 2.56
N VAL A 95 -10.00 -3.05 2.77
CA VAL A 95 -8.83 -3.93 2.92
C VAL A 95 -8.87 -5.00 1.83
N LEU A 96 -7.79 -5.08 1.04
CA LEU A 96 -7.53 -6.13 0.07
C LEU A 96 -6.38 -6.99 0.58
N HIS A 97 -6.72 -8.18 1.08
CA HIS A 97 -5.74 -9.08 1.70
C HIS A 97 -5.24 -10.10 0.67
N PHE A 98 -4.08 -9.81 0.06
CA PHE A 98 -3.36 -10.80 -0.75
C PHE A 98 -2.32 -11.55 0.09
N ALA A 99 -1.71 -10.92 1.10
CA ALA A 99 -0.72 -11.49 2.01
C ALA A 99 -1.09 -12.92 2.51
N ALA A 100 -0.52 -13.93 1.89
CA ALA A 100 -0.71 -15.35 2.19
C ALA A 100 0.54 -16.14 1.76
N GLN A 101 1.15 -16.85 2.69
CA GLN A 101 2.33 -17.67 2.39
C GLN A 101 1.89 -19.10 2.08
N THR A 102 1.75 -19.44 0.80
CA THR A 102 1.60 -20.85 0.38
C THR A 102 2.94 -21.35 -0.12
N HIS A 103 3.60 -22.19 0.66
CA HIS A 103 4.89 -22.76 0.26
C HIS A 103 4.67 -23.84 -0.81
N VAL A 104 4.72 -23.46 -2.09
CA VAL A 104 4.76 -24.39 -3.24
C VAL A 104 5.82 -23.89 -4.23
N GLY A 105 7.10 -24.06 -3.90
CA GLY A 105 8.22 -23.69 -4.80
C GLY A 105 8.32 -22.19 -5.11
N LYS A 106 8.72 -21.83 -6.35
CA LYS A 106 9.03 -20.44 -6.79
C LYS A 106 7.81 -19.54 -7.08
N HIS A 107 6.59 -20.01 -6.80
CA HIS A 107 5.36 -19.27 -7.09
C HIS A 107 4.54 -19.11 -5.80
N CYS A 108 4.51 -17.89 -5.28
CA CYS A 108 3.65 -17.52 -4.15
C CYS A 108 2.29 -17.08 -4.71
N PHE A 109 1.28 -17.95 -4.62
CA PHE A 109 -0.11 -17.58 -4.91
C PHE A 109 -0.76 -17.10 -3.63
N MET A 110 -1.16 -15.83 -3.65
CA MET A 110 -1.54 -15.09 -2.47
C MET A 110 -3.06 -14.87 -2.45
N LEU A 111 -3.79 -15.81 -1.84
CA LEU A 111 -5.24 -15.78 -1.63
C LEU A 111 -5.54 -16.52 -0.32
N GLN A 112 -5.89 -15.80 0.75
CA GLN A 112 -6.76 -16.39 1.76
C GLN A 112 -7.64 -15.34 2.44
N LEU A 113 -8.88 -15.26 1.96
CA LEU A 113 -10.02 -14.79 2.74
C LEU A 113 -10.30 -15.84 3.83
N ARG A 114 -10.31 -15.42 5.09
CA ARG A 114 -11.10 -16.07 6.14
C ARG A 114 -12.24 -15.14 6.52
#